data_AF-A0A127SP44-F1
#
_entry.id   AF-A0A127SP44-F1
#
_cell.length_a   1.000
_cell.length_b   1.000
_cell.length_c   1.000
_cell.angle_alpha   90.00
_cell.angle_beta   90.00
_cell.angle_gamma   90.00
#
_symmetry.space_group_name_H-M   'P 1'
#
loop_
_entity.id
_entity.type
_entity.pdbx_description
1 polymer ?
#
loop_
_entity_poly.entity_id
_entity_poly.type
_entity_poly.pdbx_seq_one_letter_code
_entity_poly.pdbx_strand_id
1 'polypeptide(L)' 'DELLRFSHENPDVKALYRDYLGSPLGEKSHHLLHTDHFAWEMPPKAL' A
#
# COMPACT_ATOMS: atom_id res chain seq x y z
N ASP A 1 -20.42 -0.20 17.48
CA ASP A 1 -19.39 -0.03 16.45
C ASP A 1 -18.64 1.27 16.67
N GLU A 2 -17.36 1.18 17.01
CA GLU A 2 -16.50 2.38 17.02
C GLU A 2 -16.39 2.92 15.59
N LEU A 3 -16.66 4.21 15.42
CA LEU A 3 -16.47 4.93 14.17
C LEU A 3 -14.98 4.96 13.85
N LEU A 4 -14.53 4.02 13.01
CA LEU A 4 -13.16 3.95 12.52
C LEU A 4 -12.86 5.18 11.66
N ARG A 5 -12.02 6.09 12.15
CA ARG A 5 -11.69 7.35 11.46
C ARG A 5 -10.34 7.30 10.74
N PHE A 6 -9.43 6.47 11.23
CA PHE A 6 -8.04 6.47 10.80
C PHE A 6 -7.59 5.10 10.29
N SER A 7 -6.84 5.09 9.19
CA SER A 7 -6.30 3.87 8.57
C SER A 7 -5.35 3.10 9.47
N HIS A 8 -4.52 3.81 10.25
CA HIS A 8 -3.61 3.19 11.21
C HIS A 8 -4.31 2.61 12.46
N GLU A 9 -5.60 2.89 12.64
CA GLU A 9 -6.41 2.26 13.69
C GLU A 9 -7.10 0.98 13.20
N ASN A 10 -7.23 0.80 11.88
CA ASN A 10 -7.91 -0.33 11.28
C ASN A 10 -7.32 -1.67 11.75
N PRO A 11 -8.10 -2.54 12.41
CA PRO A 11 -7.61 -3.81 12.95
C PRO A 11 -7.06 -4.74 11.86
N ASP A 12 -7.67 -4.75 10.67
CA ASP A 12 -7.24 -5.60 9.55
C ASP A 12 -5.92 -5.09 8.94
N VAL A 13 -5.74 -3.77 8.85
CA VAL A 13 -4.46 -3.18 8.41
C VAL A 13 -3.37 -3.51 9.42
N LYS A 14 -3.63 -3.38 10.71
CA LYS A 14 -2.67 -3.76 11.76
C LYS A 14 -2.30 -5.24 11.69
N ALA A 15 -3.27 -6.12 11.49
CA ALA A 15 -3.02 -7.56 11.33
C ALA A 15 -2.17 -7.86 10.09
N LEU A 16 -2.49 -7.25 8.94
CA LEU A 16 -1.73 -7.40 7.70
C LEU A 16 -0.25 -6.99 7.86
N TYR A 17 0.01 -5.85 8.52
CA TYR A 17 1.39 -5.41 8.78
C TYR A 17 2.10 -6.32 9.78
N ARG A 18 1.43 -6.71 10.88
CA ARG A 18 2.03 -7.61 11.89
C ARG A 18 2.38 -8.97 11.30
N ASP A 19 1.46 -9.58 10.55
CA ASP A 19 1.53 -10.99 10.18
C ASP A 19 2.25 -11.22 8.84
N TYR A 20 2.29 -10.21 7.95
CA TYR A 20 2.79 -10.40 6.59
C TYR A 20 3.77 -9.33 6.10
N LEU A 21 3.37 -8.05 6.09
CA LEU A 21 4.17 -6.97 5.48
C LEU A 21 5.34 -6.51 6.37
N GLY A 22 5.26 -6.72 7.68
CA GLY A 22 6.21 -6.23 8.66
C GLY A 22 6.02 -4.73 8.91
N SER A 23 6.80 -3.90 8.22
CA SER A 23 6.81 -2.45 8.42
C SER A 23 6.35 -1.67 7.18
N PRO A 24 5.80 -0.46 7.36
CA PRO A 24 5.71 0.52 6.29
C PRO A 24 7.10 0.73 5.65
N LEU A 25 7.13 0.95 4.34
CA LEU A 25 8.36 1.14 3.56
C LEU A 25 9.38 -0.03 3.62
N GLY A 26 9.00 -1.19 4.17
CA GLY A 26 9.84 -2.40 4.12
C GLY A 26 9.92 -2.99 2.71
N GLU A 27 10.85 -3.92 2.48
CA GLU A 27 11.08 -4.56 1.18
C GLU A 27 9.78 -5.14 0.56
N LYS A 28 9.03 -5.93 1.33
CA LYS A 28 7.75 -6.49 0.86
C LYS A 28 6.73 -5.41 0.49
N SER A 29 6.64 -4.36 1.31
CA SER A 29 5.76 -3.22 1.07
C SER A 29 6.18 -2.47 -0.20
N HIS A 30 7.47 -2.33 -0.45
CA HIS A 30 7.99 -1.72 -1.68
C HIS A 30 7.58 -2.51 -2.93
N HIS A 31 7.79 -3.83 -2.93
CA HIS A 31 7.45 -4.68 -4.07
C HIS A 31 5.95 -4.82 -4.33
N LEU A 32 5.11 -4.78 -3.30
CA LEU A 32 3.66 -5.05 -3.45
C LEU A 32 2.79 -3.79 -3.50
N LEU A 33 3.18 -2.72 -2.79
CA LEU A 33 2.32 -1.55 -2.58
C LEU A 33 2.86 -0.29 -3.25
N HIS A 34 4.13 -0.29 -3.66
CA HIS A 34 4.76 0.86 -4.33
C HIS A 34 4.95 0.54 -5.81
N THR A 35 5.09 1.60 -6.60
CA THR A 35 5.39 1.51 -8.03
C THR A 35 6.53 2.47 -8.34
N ASP A 36 7.26 2.19 -9.42
CA ASP A 36 8.29 3.10 -9.92
C ASP A 36 7.68 4.04 -10.96
N HIS A 37 7.72 5.34 -10.67
CA HIS A 37 7.23 6.37 -11.58
C HIS A 37 8.04 6.45 -12.88
N PHE A 38 9.31 6.05 -12.88
CA PHE A 38 10.14 6.01 -14.08
C PHE A 38 9.84 4.80 -14.96
N ALA A 39 9.28 3.74 -14.39
CA ALA A 39 8.80 2.57 -15.13
C ALA A 39 7.39 2.78 -15.72
N TRP A 40 6.71 3.89 -15.38
CA TRP A 40 5.39 4.18 -15.90
C TRP A 40 5.47 4.74 -17.32
N GLU A 41 5.12 3.92 -18.30
CA GLU A 41 4.93 4.37 -19.68
C GLU A 41 3.51 4.96 -19.82
N MET A 42 3.43 6.26 -20.11
CA MET A 42 2.15 6.91 -20.40
C MET A 42 1.53 6.22 -21.63
N PRO A 43 0.29 5.71 -21.55
CA PRO A 43 -0.36 5.15 -22.73
C PRO A 43 -0.48 6.25 -23.80
N PRO A 44 -0.24 5.93 -25.09
CA PRO A 44 -0.34 6.92 -26.15
C PRO A 44 -1.74 7.52 -26.13
N LYS A 45 -1.80 8.86 -26.26
CA LYS A 45 -3.07 9.58 -26.37
C LYS A 45 -3.87 8.95 -27.51
N ALA A 46 -5.05 8.41 -27.22
CA ALA A 46 -5.95 7.95 -28.26
C ALA A 46 -6.19 9.11 -29.24
N LEU A 47 -5.77 8.93 -30.50
CA LEU A 47 -6.00 9.85 -31.60
C LEU A 47 -7.47 9.81 -32.02
#